data_AF-A0A3S9M7M1-F1
#
_entry.id   AF-A0A3S9M7M1-F1
#
_cell.length_a   1.000
_cell.length_b   1.000
_cell.length_c   1.000
_cell.angle_alpha   90.00
_cell.angle_beta   90.00
_cell.angle_gamma   90.00
#
_symmetry.space_group_name_H-M   'P 1'
#
loop_
_entity.id
_entity.type
_entity.pdbx_description
1 polymer ?
#
loop_
_entity_poly.entity_id
_entity_poly.type
_entity_poly.pdbx_seq_one_letter_code
_entity_poly.pdbx_strand_id
1 'polypeptide(L)' 'MVRVTTRAAWAAAPPPPPTCDVCGALTAQRDAAREAGRTAEASACERELREHWSLGRGCTR' A
#
# COMPACT_ATOMS: atom_id res chain seq x y z
N MET A 1 17.80 -2.88 31.69
CA MET A 1 16.40 -3.04 31.25
C MET A 1 16.28 -2.49 29.83
N VAL A 2 16.23 -3.34 28.81
CA VAL A 2 15.97 -2.91 27.42
C VAL A 2 14.92 -3.86 26.85
N ARG A 3 13.69 -3.38 26.69
CA ARG A 3 12.63 -4.11 26.00
C ARG A 3 12.84 -3.95 24.50
N VAL A 4 13.37 -4.99 23.86
CA VAL A 4 13.38 -5.11 22.40
C VAL A 4 11.95 -5.47 21.98
N THR A 5 11.19 -4.49 21.49
CA THR A 5 9.92 -4.75 20.80
C THR A 5 10.25 -5.10 19.35
N THR A 6 10.54 -6.36 19.09
CA THR A 6 10.73 -6.88 17.73
C THR A 6 9.39 -6.77 16.97
N ARG A 7 9.36 -5.80 16.05
CA ARG A 7 8.24 -5.54 15.13
C ARG A 7 7.99 -6.77 14.26
N ALA A 8 6.70 -7.09 14.11
CA ALA A 8 6.13 -8.32 13.58
C ALA A 8 6.81 -8.88 12.31
N ALA A 9 6.92 -10.21 12.29
CA ALA A 9 7.35 -11.01 11.17
C ALA A 9 6.42 -10.82 9.97
N TRP A 10 6.97 -10.26 8.89
CA TRP A 10 6.35 -10.21 7.58
C TRP A 10 6.41 -11.62 6.97
N ALA A 11 5.32 -12.37 7.09
CA ALA A 11 5.09 -13.57 6.31
C ALA A 11 3.69 -13.52 5.67
N ALA A 12 3.40 -12.42 4.97
CA ALA A 12 2.36 -12.41 3.96
C ALA A 12 3.05 -12.72 2.63
N ALA A 13 2.71 -13.86 2.02
CA ALA A 13 3.07 -14.13 0.64
C ALA A 13 2.72 -12.89 -0.21
N PRO A 14 3.59 -12.44 -1.14
CA PRO A 14 3.31 -11.25 -1.92
C PRO A 14 1.96 -11.46 -2.63
N PRO A 15 1.03 -10.49 -2.52
CA PRO A 15 -0.20 -10.57 -3.30
C PRO A 15 0.17 -10.73 -4.77
N PRO A 16 -0.62 -11.48 -5.57
CA PRO A 16 -0.36 -11.60 -7.00
C PRO A 16 -0.17 -10.20 -7.57
N PRO A 17 0.85 -9.97 -8.42
CA PRO A 17 1.17 -8.63 -8.86
C PRO A 17 -0.10 -8.06 -9.49
N PRO A 18 -0.56 -6.86 -9.07
CA PRO A 18 -1.35 -6.08 -9.99
C PRO A 18 -0.51 -5.98 -11.26
N THR A 19 -1.14 -5.95 -12.43
CA THR A 19 -0.43 -5.78 -13.72
C THR A 19 0.49 -4.54 -13.75
N CYS A 20 0.45 -3.70 -12.70
CA CYS A 20 1.41 -2.66 -12.41
C CYS A 20 1.81 -2.65 -10.91
N ASP A 21 3.11 -2.74 -10.65
CA ASP A 21 3.70 -2.73 -9.30
C ASP A 21 3.36 -1.48 -8.49
N VAL A 22 3.17 -0.33 -9.14
CA VAL A 22 2.79 0.94 -8.50
C VAL A 22 1.38 0.84 -7.89
N CYS A 23 0.43 0.28 -8.65
CA CYS A 23 -0.94 0.01 -8.20
C CYS A 23 -0.91 -0.90 -6.93
N GLY A 24 0.03 -1.85 -6.84
CA GLY A 24 0.18 -2.77 -5.69
C GLY A 24 0.81 -2.13 -4.46
N ALA A 25 1.91 -1.40 -4.66
CA ALA A 25 2.60 -0.71 -3.57
C ALA A 25 1.69 0.32 -2.87
N LEU A 26 0.95 1.13 -3.63
CA LEU A 26 0.02 2.13 -3.08
C LEU A 26 -1.16 1.47 -2.33
N THR A 27 -1.63 0.32 -2.79
CA THR A 27 -2.68 -0.45 -2.10
C THR A 27 -2.18 -0.96 -0.74
N ALA A 28 -1.00 -1.58 -0.70
CA ALA A 28 -0.39 -2.05 0.54
C ALA A 28 -0.12 -0.90 1.53
N GLN A 29 0.35 0.25 1.02
CA GLN A 29 0.60 1.43 1.85
C GLN A 29 -0.70 2.03 2.40
N ARG A 30 -1.77 2.10 1.60
CA ARG A 30 -3.09 2.53 2.05
C ARG A 30 -3.60 1.65 3.18
N ASP A 31 -3.50 0.33 3.02
CA ASP A 31 -4.00 -0.61 4.02
C ASP A 31 -3.18 -0.51 5.32
N ALA A 32 -1.86 -0.40 5.24
CA ALA A 32 -1.02 -0.12 6.41
C ALA A 32 -1.31 1.24 7.06
N ALA A 33 -1.70 2.25 6.30
CA ALA A 33 -2.12 3.55 6.84
C ALA A 33 -3.48 3.45 7.56
N ARG A 34 -4.43 2.67 7.03
CA ARG A 34 -5.73 2.40 7.67
C ARG A 34 -5.56 1.66 8.99
N GLU A 35 -4.76 0.59 9.01
CA GLU A 35 -4.46 -0.18 10.23
C GLU A 35 -3.76 0.68 11.30
N ALA A 36 -2.95 1.64 10.88
CA ALA A 36 -2.30 2.59 11.77
C ALA A 36 -3.17 3.79 12.18
N GLY A 37 -4.43 3.87 11.73
CA GLY A 37 -5.33 5.01 11.99
C GLY A 37 -4.90 6.32 11.29
N ARG A 38 -3.99 6.26 10.33
CA ARG A 38 -3.45 7.41 9.58
C ARG A 38 -4.34 7.71 8.38
N THR A 39 -5.54 8.20 8.65
CA THR A 39 -6.59 8.44 7.64
C THR A 39 -6.15 9.37 6.50
N ALA A 40 -5.41 10.43 6.80
CA ALA A 40 -4.91 11.37 5.80
C ALA A 40 -3.96 10.69 4.78
N GLU A 41 -3.09 9.81 5.25
CA GLU A 41 -2.18 9.06 4.37
C GLU A 41 -2.93 8.02 3.53
N ALA A 42 -3.94 7.36 4.10
CA ALA A 42 -4.81 6.45 3.36
C ALA A 42 -5.55 7.18 2.22
N SER A 43 -6.11 8.36 2.51
CA SER A 43 -6.78 9.20 1.50
C SER A 43 -5.82 9.72 0.42
N ALA A 44 -4.57 10.03 0.78
CA ALA A 44 -3.54 10.37 -0.20
C ALA A 44 -3.29 9.18 -1.14
N CYS A 45 -3.07 7.98 -0.60
CA CYS A 45 -2.85 6.78 -1.41
C CYS A 45 -4.04 6.47 -2.33
N GLU A 46 -5.28 6.69 -1.87
CA GLU A 46 -6.49 6.53 -2.70
C GLU A 46 -6.56 7.52 -3.86
N ARG A 47 -6.15 8.78 -3.63
CA ARG A 47 -6.07 9.78 -4.69
C ARG A 47 -5.03 9.38 -5.73
N GLU A 48 -3.83 9.01 -5.29
CA GLU A 48 -2.76 8.57 -6.19
C GLU A 48 -3.16 7.32 -7.00
N LEU A 49 -3.85 6.35 -6.38
CA LEU A 49 -4.40 5.18 -7.08
C LEU A 49 -5.39 5.57 -8.19
N ARG A 50 -6.29 6.51 -7.89
CA ARG A 50 -7.28 7.00 -8.87
C ARG A 50 -6.60 7.70 -10.04
N GLU A 51 -5.65 8.58 -9.75
CA GLU A 51 -4.87 9.30 -10.76
C GLU A 51 -4.06 8.35 -11.63
N HIS A 52 -3.42 7.35 -11.01
CA HIS A 52 -2.63 6.35 -11.72
C HIS A 52 -3.48 5.51 -12.69
N TRP A 53 -4.70 5.14 -12.29
CA TRP A 53 -5.65 4.48 -13.19
C TRP A 53 -6.17 5.39 -14.30
N SER A 54 -6.51 6.64 -13.98
CA SER A 54 -7.02 7.59 -14.96
C SER A 54 -6.00 8.00 -16.02
N LEU A 55 -4.72 8.00 -15.66
CA LEU A 55 -3.63 8.44 -16.55
C LEU A 55 -3.04 7.30 -17.38
N GLY A 56 -3.49 6.05 -17.18
CA GLY A 56 -3.06 4.91 -17.98
C GLY A 56 -1.54 4.67 -17.99
N ARG A 57 -0.81 5.15 -16.97
CA ARG A 57 0.68 5.13 -16.92
C ARG A 57 1.28 3.73 -16.69
N GLY A 58 0.58 2.66 -17.09
CA GLY A 58 1.10 1.29 -17.04
C GLY A 58 0.20 0.26 -16.37
N CYS A 59 -0.93 0.62 -15.77
CA CYS A 59 -1.94 -0.37 -15.37
C CYS A 59 -2.79 -0.71 -16.62
N THR A 60 -2.32 -1.63 -17.48
CA THR A 60 -3.16 -2.22 -18.54
C THR A 60 -4.25 -3.08 -17.88
N ARG A 61 -5.51 -2.79 -18.25
CA ARG A 61 -6.73 -3.43 -17.75
C ARG A 61 -6.70 -4.95 -17.93
#